data_AF-G9HD38-F1
#
_entry.id   AF-G9HD38-F1
#
_cell.length_a   1.000
_cell.length_b   1.000
_cell.length_c   1.000
_cell.angle_alpha   90.00
_cell.angle_beta   90.00
_cell.angle_gamma   90.00
#
_symmetry.space_group_name_H-M   'P 1'
#
loop_
_entity.id
_entity.type
_entity.pdbx_description
1 polymer ?
#
loop_
_entity_poly.entity_id
_entity_poly.type
_entity_poly.pdbx_seq_one_letter_code
_entity_poly.pdbx_strand_id
1 'polypeptide(L)' 'IAEVERVLGVLDGAVLVVSVVEGVQPQTPAAVPGAPTPSRPHAALR' A
#
# COMPACT_ATOMS: atom_id res chain seq x y z
N ILE A 1 -12.02 -8.63 24.69
CA ILE A 1 -11.01 -7.89 23.90
C ILE A 1 -10.01 -8.86 23.27
N ALA A 2 -9.40 -9.77 24.04
CA ALA A 2 -8.47 -10.79 23.50
C ALA A 2 -9.00 -11.64 22.33
N GLU A 3 -10.28 -12.04 22.37
CA GLU A 3 -10.89 -12.81 21.26
C GLU A 3 -11.06 -11.97 20.00
N VAL A 4 -11.42 -10.70 20.16
CA VAL A 4 -11.62 -9.77 19.04
C VAL A 4 -10.28 -9.49 18.36
N GLU A 5 -9.20 -9.30 19.10
CA GLU A 5 -7.86 -9.11 18.54
C GLU A 5 -7.37 -10.35 17.78
N ARG A 6 -7.64 -11.56 18.30
CA ARG A 6 -7.37 -12.81 17.60
C ARG A 6 -8.12 -12.89 16.27
N VAL A 7 -9.42 -12.56 16.28
CA VAL A 7 -10.26 -12.58 15.07
C VAL A 7 -9.82 -11.50 14.08
N LEU A 8 -9.48 -10.31 14.54
CA LEU A 8 -9.00 -9.22 13.68
C LEU A 8 -7.69 -9.59 12.97
N GLY A 9 -6.74 -10.25 13.64
CA GLY A 9 -5.52 -10.74 13.00
C GLY A 9 -5.78 -11.81 11.93
N VAL A 10 -6.74 -12.71 12.16
CA VAL A 10 -7.15 -13.72 11.18
C VAL A 10 -7.86 -13.09 9.98
N LEU A 11 -8.74 -12.12 10.23
CA LEU A 11 -9.49 -11.41 9.19
C LEU A 11 -8.57 -10.57 8.30
N ASP A 12 -7.57 -9.89 8.88
CA ASP A 12 -6.56 -9.15 8.13
C ASP A 12 -5.80 -10.07 7.15
N GLY A 13 -5.33 -11.23 7.64
CA GLY A 13 -4.69 -12.24 6.80
C GLY A 13 -5.62 -12.83 5.74
N ALA A 14 -6.89 -13.09 6.07
CA ALA A 14 -7.87 -13.61 5.12
C ALA A 14 -8.13 -12.62 3.96
N VAL A 15 -8.23 -11.32 4.27
CA VAL A 15 -8.39 -10.27 3.26
C VAL A 15 -7.18 -10.22 2.32
N LEU A 16 -5.96 -10.37 2.84
CA LEU A 16 -4.74 -10.43 2.01
C LEU A 16 -4.75 -11.62 1.06
N VAL A 17 -5.10 -12.82 1.55
CA VAL A 17 -5.15 -14.04 0.72
C VAL A 17 -6.19 -13.89 -0.38
N VAL A 18 -7.39 -13.40 -0.05
CA VAL A 18 -8.45 -13.17 -1.04
C VAL A 18 -8.01 -12.11 -2.05
N SER A 19 -7.38 -11.03 -1.61
CA SER A 19 -6.89 -9.97 -2.50
C SER A 19 -5.85 -10.49 -3.49
N VAL A 20 -4.92 -11.34 -3.04
CA VAL A 20 -3.92 -12.00 -3.90
C VAL A 20 -4.57 -12.95 -4.90
N VAL A 21 -5.58 -13.72 -4.48
CA VAL A 21 -6.30 -14.66 -5.36
C VAL A 21 -7.13 -13.92 -6.43
N GLU A 22 -7.72 -12.78 -6.07
CA GLU A 22 -8.51 -11.93 -6.96
C GLU A 22 -7.63 -10.99 -7.82
N GLY A 23 -6.31 -10.99 -7.64
CA GLY A 23 -5.39 -10.09 -8.34
C GLY A 23 -5.47 -8.62 -7.90
N VAL A 24 -6.17 -8.34 -6.79
CA VAL A 24 -6.22 -7.03 -6.15
C VAL A 24 -4.94 -6.86 -5.36
N GLN A 25 -3.97 -6.11 -5.90
CA GLN A 25 -2.80 -5.74 -5.13
C GLN A 25 -3.25 -4.93 -3.90
N PRO A 26 -2.97 -5.38 -2.65
CA PRO A 26 -3.23 -4.57 -1.47
C PRO A 26 -2.46 -3.26 -1.65
N GLN A 27 -3.05 -2.13 -1.24
CA GLN A 27 -2.70 -0.75 -1.64
C GLN A 27 -1.29 -0.29 -1.22
N THR A 28 -0.27 -1.02 -1.63
CA THR A 28 1.07 -0.51 -1.79
C THR A 28 0.97 0.41 -2.99
N PRO A 29 1.28 1.72 -2.88
CA PRO A 29 1.48 2.52 -4.05
C PRO A 29 2.65 1.87 -4.80
N ALA A 30 2.33 1.06 -5.81
CA ALA A 30 3.29 0.54 -6.73
C ALA A 30 3.94 1.78 -7.35
N ALA A 31 5.18 2.07 -6.97
CA ALA A 31 5.96 3.11 -7.61
C ALA A 31 6.09 2.70 -9.07
N VAL A 32 5.30 3.34 -9.92
CA VAL A 32 5.39 3.17 -11.37
C VAL A 32 6.80 3.61 -11.77
N PRO A 33 7.58 2.78 -12.48
CA PRO A 33 8.85 3.21 -13.04
C PRO A 33 8.57 4.35 -14.02
N GLY A 34 8.84 5.59 -13.62
CA GLY A 34 8.50 6.80 -14.36
C GLY A 34 7.66 7.83 -13.60
N ALA A 35 7.29 7.60 -12.33
CA ALA A 35 6.66 8.64 -11.53
C ALA A 35 7.63 9.84 -11.35
N PRO A 36 7.27 11.08 -11.76
CA PRO A 36 8.13 12.23 -11.59
C PRO A 36 8.29 12.52 -10.09
N THR A 37 9.54 12.53 -9.63
CA THR A 37 9.91 12.96 -8.28
C THR A 37 9.40 14.38 -8.05
N PRO A 38 8.62 14.66 -6.99
CA PRO A 38 8.17 16.02 -6.71
C PRO A 38 9.37 16.88 -6.25
N SER A 39 9.75 17.79 -7.15
CA SER A 39 10.32 19.12 -6.89
C SER A 39 11.64 19.24 -6.14
N ARG A 40 12.70 19.64 -6.87
CA ARG A 40 13.76 20.50 -6.34
C ARG A 40 13.43 21.96 -6.68
N PRO A 41 12.78 22.74 -5.80
CA PRO A 41 12.64 24.17 -6.03
C PRO A 41 14.02 24.81 -5.86
N HIS A 42 14.26 25.93 -6.56
CA HIS A 42 15.37 26.87 -6.31
C HIS A 42 16.70 26.73 -7.10
N ALA A 43 16.67 26.57 -8.43
CA ALA A 43 17.92 26.63 -9.22
C ALA A 43 17.92 27.41 -10.55
N ALA A 44 16.79 27.97 -11.02
CA ALA A 44 16.76 28.58 -12.37
C ALA A 44 16.27 30.04 -12.38
N LEU A 45 16.75 30.85 -11.44
CA LEU A 45 16.69 32.30 -11.55
C LEU A 45 18.10 32.85 -11.87
N ARG A 46 18.50 32.79 -13.15
CA ARG A 46 19.57 33.60 -13.74
C ARG A 46 19.30 33.83 -15.21
#